data_AF-A0A8T4QFP5-F1
#
_entry.id   AF-A0A8T4QFP5-F1
#
_cell.length_a   1.000
_cell.length_b   1.000
_cell.length_c   1.000
_cell.angle_alpha   90.00
_cell.angle_beta   90.00
_cell.angle_gamma   90.00
#
_symmetry.space_group_name_H-M   'P 1'
#
loop_
_entity.id
_entity.type
_entity.pdbx_description
1 polymer ?
#
loop_
_entity_poly.entity_id
_entity_poly.type
_entity_poly.pdbx_seq_one_letter_code
_entity_poly.pdbx_strand_id
1 'polypeptide(L)'
;MRPEANTLFEISWEVCNKTTNLYELLKSKSIILQKNYENYYFVGPYIKENQDFTKENTPKNFREIFLKLEQEGINCHYGKWNINGEPSVILVESNSWPEAPSKLIEEFQRRNKKTVAHFHNKSPKETKYPSLITIYNNQKITGNENQVITTTSETHKKRISQGTYKVLIPGINNNLFPKDESLIEYHKNNSRKLKEFIIFYFFPFYRFNLEETITTFINLENSQEIIIKALKLLENKLQNEKSNKTLIAILYNPEENYGTKENIATNKTKYKKITKLIDNMSQEIIEEITKSVIEEKTHLLPQKILQEINRLKEEIRSEGIPPISAQRLREENNNKIIKLLEEYKLNNSKDSKVKVILFSNKLNSADGIINLNEEEVISGCELGIFLSEDFNALKCSALGTPCLTSEENSLGDFLISSKQGKKGVYALKNSQDMSSTITKIIYNFTLLNKKAMNLERIESKKISKQVDWENIIHHYIDAHNKALK
;
A
#
# COMPACT_ATOMS: atom_id res chain seq x y z
N MET A 1 -8.34 13.71 25.05
CA MET A 1 -7.32 13.69 26.13
C MET A 1 -6.11 14.52 25.67
N ARG A 2 -5.46 15.29 26.55
CA ARG A 2 -4.30 16.12 26.21
C ARG A 2 -2.99 15.48 26.69
N PRO A 3 -1.86 15.70 26.00
CA PRO A 3 -0.57 15.22 26.48
C PRO A 3 -0.12 15.97 27.73
N GLU A 4 0.49 15.23 28.66
CA GLU A 4 1.16 15.76 29.85
C GLU A 4 2.59 16.23 29.54
N ALA A 5 3.20 15.69 28.47
CA ALA A 5 4.52 16.10 27.98
C ALA A 5 4.41 17.37 27.15
N ASN A 6 5.39 18.27 27.31
CA ASN A 6 5.54 19.44 26.44
C ASN A 6 6.26 19.04 25.14
N THR A 7 7.23 18.13 25.23
CA THR A 7 8.07 17.72 24.11
C THR A 7 7.91 16.22 23.82
N LEU A 8 7.74 15.88 22.54
CA LEU A 8 7.77 14.52 22.04
C LEU A 8 8.87 14.36 20.99
N PHE A 9 9.74 13.37 21.19
CA PHE A 9 10.65 12.86 20.18
C PHE A 9 10.10 11.56 19.59
N GLU A 10 9.96 11.47 18.27
CA GLU A 10 9.72 10.22 17.56
C GLU A 10 10.97 9.77 16.82
N ILE A 11 11.46 8.58 17.16
CA ILE A 11 12.75 8.08 16.71
C ILE A 11 12.55 6.86 15.84
N SER A 12 13.12 6.86 14.64
CA SER A 12 13.12 5.70 13.77
C SER A 12 14.22 5.77 12.73
N TRP A 13 14.68 4.61 12.26
CA TRP A 13 15.53 4.52 11.07
C TRP A 13 14.86 5.07 9.80
N GLU A 14 13.52 5.14 9.78
CA GLU A 14 12.76 5.54 8.59
C GLU A 14 12.42 7.04 8.52
N VAL A 15 12.83 7.81 9.52
CA VAL A 15 12.70 9.27 9.49
C VAL A 15 13.58 9.82 8.36
N CYS A 16 12.96 10.51 7.39
CA CYS A 16 13.60 10.95 6.14
C CYS A 16 14.27 9.82 5.33
N ASN A 17 13.91 8.56 5.54
CA ASN A 17 14.58 7.43 4.91
C ASN A 17 13.57 6.31 4.61
N LYS A 18 12.98 6.31 3.41
CA LYS A 18 11.93 5.35 3.06
C LYS A 18 12.49 3.96 2.80
N THR A 19 12.51 3.11 3.82
CA THR A 19 12.92 1.69 3.71
C THR A 19 11.74 0.72 3.73
N THR A 20 10.69 1.00 4.50
CA THR A 20 9.46 0.19 4.55
C THR A 20 8.23 1.09 4.65
N ASN A 21 7.08 0.54 5.07
CA ASN A 21 5.86 1.29 5.29
C ASN A 21 5.80 2.00 6.65
N LEU A 22 6.77 1.79 7.53
CA LEU A 22 6.88 2.57 8.76
C LEU A 22 7.08 4.07 8.43
N TYR A 23 7.81 4.39 7.36
CA TYR A 23 7.90 5.74 6.80
C TYR A 23 6.50 6.37 6.60
N GLU A 24 5.58 5.66 5.94
CA GLU A 24 4.24 6.18 5.66
C GLU A 24 3.39 6.28 6.93
N LEU A 25 3.60 5.36 7.89
CA LEU A 25 2.97 5.44 9.19
C LEU A 25 3.37 6.71 9.95
N LEU A 26 4.67 6.97 10.09
CA LEU A 26 5.22 8.16 10.76
C LEU A 26 4.73 9.44 10.07
N LYS A 27 4.80 9.47 8.74
CA LYS A 27 4.31 10.58 7.93
C LYS A 27 2.83 10.86 8.18
N SER A 28 1.98 9.84 8.15
CA SER A 28 0.52 10.01 8.33
C SER A 28 0.14 10.52 9.73
N LYS A 29 0.92 10.16 10.75
CA LYS A 29 0.72 10.52 12.15
C LYS A 29 1.27 11.91 12.51
N SER A 30 2.26 12.39 11.76
CA SER A 30 2.99 13.62 12.06
C SER A 30 2.08 14.84 12.29
N ILE A 31 1.10 15.06 11.42
CA ILE A 31 0.21 16.23 11.47
C ILE A 31 -0.60 16.27 12.77
N ILE A 32 -1.14 15.12 13.20
CA ILE A 32 -1.97 15.09 14.40
C ILE A 32 -1.11 15.30 15.65
N LEU A 33 0.08 14.67 15.73
CA LEU A 33 0.99 14.85 16.86
C LEU A 33 1.53 16.28 16.97
N GLN A 34 1.85 16.92 15.84
CA GLN A 34 2.24 18.34 15.82
C GLN A 34 1.17 19.27 16.39
N LYS A 35 -0.12 18.94 16.22
CA LYS A 35 -1.23 19.72 16.80
C LYS A 35 -1.38 19.46 18.30
N ASN A 36 -0.95 18.30 18.80
CA ASN A 36 -1.15 17.90 20.19
C ASN A 36 0.00 18.32 21.12
N TYR A 37 1.23 18.36 20.62
CA TYR A 37 2.43 18.66 21.40
C TYR A 37 2.93 20.08 21.15
N GLU A 38 3.44 20.75 22.20
CA GLU A 38 4.07 22.07 22.08
C GLU A 38 5.35 21.98 21.24
N ASN A 39 6.14 20.94 21.47
CA ASN A 39 7.36 20.66 20.73
C ASN A 39 7.32 19.22 20.21
N TYR A 40 7.49 19.05 18.90
CA TYR A 40 7.52 17.74 18.26
C TYR A 40 8.72 17.64 17.31
N TYR A 41 9.53 16.61 17.53
CA TYR A 41 10.75 16.38 16.76
C TYR A 41 10.80 14.93 16.30
N PHE A 42 11.10 14.72 15.02
CA PHE A 42 11.58 13.44 14.56
C PHE A 42 13.08 13.31 14.77
N VAL A 43 13.56 12.08 14.99
CA VAL A 43 14.99 11.75 15.03
C VAL A 43 15.27 10.55 14.12
N GLY A 44 16.18 10.72 13.17
CA GLY A 44 16.49 9.73 12.14
C GLY A 44 17.97 9.68 11.77
N PRO A 45 18.39 8.70 10.97
CA PRO A 45 19.77 8.62 10.49
C PRO A 45 20.06 9.75 9.51
N TYR A 46 21.25 10.35 9.62
CA TYR A 46 21.74 11.24 8.58
C TYR A 46 22.23 10.43 7.39
N ILE A 47 21.64 10.70 6.22
CA ILE A 47 22.04 10.14 4.94
C ILE A 47 22.46 11.33 4.07
N LYS A 48 23.67 11.25 3.50
CA LYS A 48 24.18 12.28 2.62
C LYS A 48 23.26 12.41 1.40
N GLU A 49 23.01 13.65 0.95
CA GLU A 49 22.16 13.95 -0.22
C GLU A 49 20.72 13.41 -0.09
N ASN A 50 20.06 13.79 0.98
CA ASN A 50 18.68 13.39 1.26
C ASN A 50 17.65 14.43 0.76
N GLN A 51 16.86 14.06 -0.25
CA GLN A 51 15.81 14.92 -0.84
C GLN A 51 14.64 15.18 0.12
N ASP A 52 14.45 14.31 1.13
CA ASP A 52 13.38 14.45 2.12
C ASP A 52 13.77 15.40 3.26
N PHE A 53 14.98 15.97 3.26
CA PHE A 53 15.47 16.80 4.35
C PHE A 53 15.91 18.18 3.89
N THR A 54 15.33 19.21 4.50
CA THR A 54 15.76 20.60 4.33
C THR A 54 16.49 21.07 5.58
N LYS A 55 17.80 21.27 5.48
CA LYS A 55 18.64 21.71 6.62
C LYS A 55 18.27 23.14 7.05
N GLU A 56 18.16 23.35 8.36
CA GLU A 56 17.94 24.68 8.96
C GLU A 56 18.99 24.98 10.03
N ASN A 57 18.96 26.21 10.56
CA ASN A 57 19.84 26.62 11.64
C ASN A 57 19.45 25.92 12.96
N THR A 58 20.45 25.42 13.68
CA THR A 58 20.23 24.75 14.97
C THR A 58 19.55 25.69 15.98
N PRO A 59 18.37 25.31 16.51
CA PRO A 59 17.67 26.07 17.54
C PRO A 59 18.48 26.19 18.82
N LYS A 60 18.28 27.28 19.58
CA LYS A 60 19.08 27.60 20.78
C LYS A 60 19.12 26.47 21.81
N ASN A 61 17.99 25.78 22.02
CA ASN A 61 17.87 24.65 22.95
C ASN A 61 18.69 23.42 22.56
N PHE A 62 19.14 23.30 21.30
CA PHE A 62 19.97 22.19 20.82
C PHE A 62 21.45 22.53 20.61
N ARG A 63 21.84 23.81 20.57
CA ARG A 63 23.23 24.22 20.23
C ARG A 63 24.29 23.60 21.15
N GLU A 64 24.13 23.76 22.46
CA GLU A 64 25.08 23.20 23.44
C GLU A 64 25.06 21.67 23.44
N ILE A 65 23.90 21.06 23.20
CA ILE A 65 23.76 19.60 23.13
C ILE A 65 24.52 19.07 21.92
N PHE A 66 24.33 19.67 20.75
CA PHE A 66 25.00 19.24 19.51
C PHE A 66 26.52 19.39 19.61
N LEU A 67 27.02 20.51 20.17
CA LEU A 67 28.46 20.71 20.40
C LEU A 67 29.05 19.66 21.34
N LYS A 68 28.31 19.27 22.38
CA LYS A 68 28.75 18.21 23.31
C LYS A 68 28.79 16.85 22.62
N LEU A 69 27.76 16.51 21.84
CA LEU A 69 27.68 15.24 21.13
C LEU A 69 28.72 15.12 20.00
N GLU A 70 29.05 16.23 19.35
CA GLU A 70 30.10 16.31 18.33
C GLU A 70 31.47 15.90 18.91
N GLN A 71 31.77 16.28 20.16
CA GLN A 71 32.98 15.83 20.88
C GLN A 71 32.99 14.31 21.14
N GLU A 72 31.83 13.66 21.13
CA GLU A 72 31.68 12.20 21.24
C GLU A 72 31.60 11.50 19.87
N GLY A 73 31.81 12.22 18.76
CA GLY A 73 31.71 11.69 17.40
C GLY A 73 30.27 11.49 16.91
N ILE A 74 29.31 12.23 17.47
CA ILE A 74 27.89 12.19 17.10
C ILE A 74 27.51 13.56 16.52
N ASN A 75 27.47 13.66 15.19
CA ASN A 75 27.06 14.90 14.54
C ASN A 75 25.54 14.92 14.37
N CYS A 76 24.91 16.05 14.69
CA CYS A 76 23.47 16.23 14.58
C CYS A 76 23.13 17.36 13.60
N HIS A 77 22.17 17.11 12.72
CA HIS A 77 21.71 18.04 11.70
C HIS A 77 20.24 18.37 11.92
N TYR A 78 19.95 19.63 12.25
CA TYR A 78 18.57 20.11 12.42
C TYR A 78 17.99 20.59 11.09
N GLY A 79 16.68 20.38 10.90
CA GLY A 79 15.95 20.88 9.75
C GLY A 79 14.49 20.45 9.74
N LYS A 80 13.93 20.36 8.54
CA LYS A 80 12.55 19.94 8.26
C LYS A 80 12.52 18.66 7.44
N TRP A 81 11.55 17.80 7.75
CA TRP A 81 11.20 16.67 6.88
C TRP A 81 10.22 17.17 5.82
N ASN A 82 10.57 17.00 4.54
CA ASN A 82 9.82 17.45 3.37
C ASN A 82 8.56 16.58 3.11
N ILE A 83 7.67 16.54 4.09
CA ILE A 83 6.36 15.90 4.05
C ILE A 83 5.28 16.92 4.44
N ASN A 84 4.01 16.55 4.28
CA ASN A 84 2.91 17.42 4.69
C ASN A 84 3.01 17.77 6.19
N GLY A 85 2.97 19.07 6.49
CA GLY A 85 3.14 19.62 7.83
C GLY A 85 4.58 19.90 8.24
N GLU A 86 5.58 19.65 7.37
CA GLU A 86 7.00 20.02 7.54
C GLU A 86 7.52 19.90 8.98
N PRO A 87 7.43 18.71 9.62
CA PRO A 87 7.80 18.55 11.01
C PRO A 87 9.30 18.78 11.19
N SER A 88 9.65 19.32 12.36
CA SER A 88 11.05 19.49 12.76
C SER A 88 11.72 18.12 12.90
N VAL A 89 12.93 17.98 12.38
CA VAL A 89 13.69 16.74 12.40
C VAL A 89 15.14 16.98 12.78
N ILE A 90 15.73 16.02 13.51
CA ILE A 90 17.15 15.96 13.84
C ILE A 90 17.70 14.68 13.23
N LEU A 91 18.59 14.81 12.25
CA LEU A 91 19.28 13.69 11.65
C LEU A 91 20.63 13.48 12.31
N VAL A 92 20.90 12.26 12.78
CA VAL A 92 22.12 11.91 13.53
C VAL A 92 23.08 11.11 12.63
N GLU A 93 24.27 11.66 12.42
CA GLU A 93 25.39 10.98 11.77
C GLU A 93 26.29 10.36 12.85
N SER A 94 26.29 9.03 12.92
CA SER A 94 27.12 8.30 13.88
C SER A 94 27.30 6.84 13.45
N ASN A 95 28.41 6.22 13.84
CA ASN A 95 28.59 4.77 13.70
C ASN A 95 27.91 3.97 14.82
N SER A 96 27.44 4.65 15.86
CA SER A 96 26.79 4.05 17.05
C SER A 96 25.26 4.08 16.94
N TRP A 97 24.72 3.83 15.76
CA TRP A 97 23.27 3.58 15.63
C TRP A 97 22.96 2.15 16.08
N PRO A 98 21.91 1.92 16.89
CA PRO A 98 20.86 2.88 17.26
C PRO A 98 21.00 3.61 18.61
N GLU A 99 22.15 3.55 19.26
CA GLU A 99 22.39 4.16 20.57
C GLU A 99 22.57 5.69 20.52
N ALA A 100 23.05 6.25 19.40
CA ALA A 100 23.37 7.67 19.29
C ALA A 100 22.16 8.62 19.53
N PRO A 101 20.95 8.37 18.98
CA PRO A 101 19.75 9.16 19.32
C PRO A 101 19.41 9.19 20.81
N SER A 102 19.70 8.11 21.54
CA SER A 102 19.43 8.01 22.98
C SER A 102 20.22 9.05 23.76
N LYS A 103 21.50 9.27 23.43
CA LYS A 103 22.33 10.30 24.07
C LYS A 103 21.80 11.72 23.84
N LEU A 104 21.37 12.02 22.60
CA LEU A 104 20.75 13.31 22.26
C LEU A 104 19.53 13.60 23.14
N ILE A 105 18.66 12.60 23.30
CA ILE A 105 17.44 12.72 24.08
C ILE A 105 17.76 12.87 25.56
N GLU A 106 18.72 12.09 26.08
CA GLU A 106 19.14 12.18 27.48
C GLU A 106 19.68 13.57 27.84
N GLU A 107 20.52 14.16 26.99
CA GLU A 107 21.02 15.53 27.20
C GLU A 107 19.88 16.56 27.17
N PHE A 108 18.91 16.40 26.28
CA PHE A 108 17.74 17.28 26.21
C PHE A 108 16.84 17.15 27.45
N GLN A 109 16.60 15.92 27.91
CA GLN A 109 15.75 15.59 29.05
C GLN A 109 16.30 16.15 30.36
N ARG A 110 17.64 16.21 30.54
CA ARG A 110 18.27 16.82 31.73
C ARG A 110 17.82 18.26 31.97
N ARG A 111 17.52 18.99 30.90
CA ARG A 111 17.07 20.39 30.95
C ARG A 111 15.56 20.53 30.81
N ASN A 112 14.87 19.51 30.31
CA ASN A 112 13.44 19.53 29.97
C ASN A 112 12.72 18.29 30.52
N LYS A 113 12.28 18.37 31.78
CA LYS A 113 11.69 17.23 32.51
C LYS A 113 10.35 16.72 31.95
N LYS A 114 9.63 17.49 31.12
CA LYS A 114 8.37 17.04 30.48
C LYS A 114 8.58 16.61 29.03
N THR A 115 9.45 15.62 28.84
CA THR A 115 9.86 15.15 27.51
C THR A 115 9.68 13.64 27.39
N VAL A 116 8.97 13.20 26.36
CA VAL A 116 8.78 11.79 26.02
C VAL A 116 9.59 11.44 24.78
N ALA A 117 10.22 10.26 24.80
CA ALA A 117 10.88 9.68 23.63
C ALA A 117 10.20 8.38 23.21
N HIS A 118 9.81 8.30 21.95
CA HIS A 118 9.05 7.21 21.36
C HIS A 118 9.86 6.58 20.23
N PHE A 119 10.42 5.40 20.49
CA PHE A 119 11.25 4.66 19.54
C PHE A 119 10.44 3.64 18.76
N HIS A 120 10.55 3.71 17.43
CA HIS A 120 10.00 2.73 16.49
C HIS A 120 11.13 1.91 15.90
N ASN A 121 11.08 0.59 16.05
CA ASN A 121 12.00 -0.39 15.45
C ASN A 121 13.47 0.03 15.55
N LYS A 122 14.17 -0.45 16.59
CA LYS A 122 15.52 -0.02 16.97
C LYS A 122 16.53 -0.01 15.81
N SER A 123 16.49 -0.93 14.85
CA SER A 123 17.28 -0.85 13.60
C SER A 123 16.75 -1.84 12.55
N PRO A 124 17.18 -1.78 11.27
CA PRO A 124 16.88 -2.82 10.27
C PRO A 124 17.32 -4.24 10.69
N LYS A 125 18.32 -4.37 11.58
CA LYS A 125 18.84 -5.66 12.07
C LYS A 125 18.09 -6.22 13.27
N GLU A 126 17.37 -5.37 14.01
CA GLU A 126 16.54 -5.77 15.16
C GLU A 126 15.06 -6.03 14.79
N THR A 127 14.76 -6.04 13.49
CA THR A 127 13.43 -6.23 12.86
C THR A 127 12.77 -7.58 13.07
N LYS A 128 13.30 -8.47 13.94
CA LYS A 128 12.63 -9.75 14.27
C LYS A 128 11.25 -9.57 14.91
N TYR A 129 10.93 -8.36 15.39
CA TYR A 129 9.60 -7.99 15.90
C TYR A 129 9.19 -6.62 15.34
N PRO A 130 8.59 -6.55 14.14
CA PRO A 130 8.21 -5.28 13.47
C PRO A 130 7.15 -4.45 14.23
N SER A 131 6.66 -4.95 15.35
CA SER A 131 5.60 -4.38 16.18
C SER A 131 6.07 -3.99 17.58
N LEU A 132 7.37 -3.83 17.83
CA LEU A 132 7.86 -3.41 19.15
C LEU A 132 8.18 -1.91 19.15
N ILE A 133 7.41 -1.16 19.92
CA ILE A 133 7.57 0.27 20.10
C ILE A 133 7.89 0.51 21.58
N THR A 134 8.98 1.22 21.87
CA THR A 134 9.39 1.52 23.25
C THR A 134 9.29 3.01 23.54
N ILE A 135 8.59 3.37 24.60
CA ILE A 135 8.43 4.74 25.06
C ILE A 135 9.20 4.90 26.38
N TYR A 136 10.15 5.82 26.42
CA TYR A 136 11.02 6.10 27.57
C TYR A 136 10.73 7.45 28.21
N ASN A 137 10.99 7.55 29.51
CA ASN A 137 10.98 8.81 30.27
C ASN A 137 12.04 8.85 31.39
N ASN A 138 12.71 10.01 31.49
CA ASN A 138 13.44 10.60 32.63
C ASN A 138 14.38 9.78 33.54
N GLN A 139 14.58 8.47 33.36
CA GLN A 139 15.62 7.73 34.08
C GLN A 139 16.19 6.66 33.15
N LYS A 140 17.46 6.84 32.74
CA LYS A 140 18.35 5.95 31.97
C LYS A 140 17.65 4.97 31.00
N ILE A 141 17.96 5.11 29.72
CA ILE A 141 17.51 4.24 28.62
C ILE A 141 17.91 2.76 28.81
N THR A 142 18.72 2.46 29.83
CA THR A 142 19.21 1.12 30.22
C THR A 142 18.44 0.45 31.38
N GLY A 143 17.40 1.04 31.98
CA GLY A 143 16.74 0.52 33.20
C GLY A 143 15.22 0.28 33.08
N ASN A 144 14.74 -0.83 33.64
CA ASN A 144 13.40 -1.41 33.46
C ASN A 144 12.20 -0.68 34.13
N GLU A 145 12.41 0.43 34.84
CA GLU A 145 11.37 0.97 35.74
C GLU A 145 10.43 2.03 35.12
N ASN A 146 10.84 2.76 34.06
CA ASN A 146 10.03 3.82 33.40
C ASN A 146 9.80 3.58 31.90
N GLN A 147 9.60 2.33 31.49
CA GLN A 147 9.41 1.95 30.09
C GLN A 147 7.95 1.54 29.83
N VAL A 148 7.29 2.21 28.88
CA VAL A 148 6.02 1.72 28.31
C VAL A 148 6.36 0.99 27.02
N ILE A 149 6.23 -0.32 27.05
CA ILE A 149 6.38 -1.15 25.86
C ILE A 149 5.02 -1.22 25.18
N THR A 150 4.98 -0.98 23.88
CA THR A 150 3.76 -1.01 23.10
C THR A 150 3.93 -1.87 21.87
N THR A 151 2.81 -2.36 21.37
CA THR A 151 2.75 -3.14 20.15
C THR A 151 1.58 -2.75 19.29
N THR A 152 1.60 -3.08 18.01
CA THR A 152 0.53 -2.71 17.08
C THR A 152 -0.61 -3.73 17.03
N SER A 153 -0.42 -4.92 17.61
CA SER A 153 -1.37 -6.04 17.58
C SER A 153 -1.52 -6.73 18.95
N GLU A 154 -2.76 -7.05 19.34
CA GLU A 154 -3.10 -7.81 20.54
C GLU A 154 -2.60 -9.26 20.44
N THR A 155 -2.55 -9.83 19.24
CA THR A 155 -1.92 -11.14 19.01
C THR A 155 -0.42 -11.09 19.28
N HIS A 156 0.28 -10.02 18.90
CA HIS A 156 1.70 -9.84 19.24
C HIS A 156 1.91 -9.66 20.75
N LYS A 157 1.02 -8.91 21.43
CA LYS A 157 1.06 -8.75 22.88
C LYS A 157 1.04 -10.09 23.63
N LYS A 158 0.24 -11.07 23.18
CA LYS A 158 0.19 -12.42 23.79
C LYS A 158 1.48 -13.21 23.66
N ARG A 159 2.36 -12.87 22.71
CA ARG A 159 3.64 -13.56 22.48
C ARG A 159 4.77 -13.02 23.37
N ILE A 160 4.53 -11.98 24.15
CA ILE A 160 5.55 -11.31 24.98
C ILE A 160 5.21 -11.49 26.46
N SER A 161 6.16 -11.98 27.25
CA SER A 161 5.93 -12.53 28.59
C SER A 161 6.11 -11.56 29.77
N GLN A 162 6.63 -10.34 29.58
CA GLN A 162 6.97 -9.42 30.70
C GLN A 162 6.81 -7.93 30.33
N GLY A 163 6.06 -7.13 31.11
CA GLY A 163 5.95 -5.66 30.96
C GLY A 163 4.50 -5.10 30.89
N THR A 164 4.36 -3.78 31.03
CA THR A 164 3.06 -3.07 30.86
C THR A 164 2.84 -2.78 29.37
N TYR A 165 2.05 -3.63 28.70
CA TYR A 165 1.80 -3.50 27.26
C TYR A 165 0.54 -2.74 26.92
N LYS A 166 0.66 -1.75 26.02
CA LYS A 166 -0.47 -1.17 25.30
C LYS A 166 -0.45 -1.55 23.84
N VAL A 167 -1.62 -1.81 23.30
CA VAL A 167 -1.79 -1.93 21.85
C VAL A 167 -2.03 -0.54 21.28
N LEU A 168 -1.18 -0.15 20.33
CA LEU A 168 -1.21 1.10 19.59
C LEU A 168 -1.45 0.77 18.12
N ILE A 169 -2.73 0.72 17.73
CA ILE A 169 -3.12 0.40 16.37
C ILE A 169 -2.66 1.55 15.44
N PRO A 170 -1.99 1.24 14.32
CA PRO A 170 -1.66 2.21 13.29
C PRO A 170 -2.92 2.89 12.75
N GLY A 171 -2.90 4.22 12.67
CA GLY A 171 -4.01 5.01 12.13
C GLY A 171 -3.76 5.48 10.71
N ILE A 172 -4.79 6.07 10.13
CA ILE A 172 -4.74 6.71 8.82
C ILE A 172 -5.40 8.09 8.86
N ASN A 173 -4.98 9.01 8.01
CA ASN A 173 -5.64 10.30 7.86
C ASN A 173 -6.61 10.24 6.69
N ASN A 174 -7.91 10.04 6.95
CA ASN A 174 -8.91 9.89 5.89
C ASN A 174 -9.08 11.11 5.00
N ASN A 175 -8.66 12.30 5.45
CA ASN A 175 -8.76 13.53 4.65
C ASN A 175 -7.84 13.51 3.41
N LEU A 176 -6.85 12.62 3.37
CA LEU A 176 -5.97 12.41 2.22
C LEU A 176 -6.56 11.44 1.18
N PHE A 177 -7.70 10.81 1.49
CA PHE A 177 -8.35 9.80 0.65
C PHE A 177 -9.69 10.31 0.13
N PRO A 178 -10.29 9.65 -0.89
CA PRO A 178 -11.59 10.05 -1.42
C PRO A 178 -12.65 10.18 -0.32
N LYS A 179 -13.47 11.23 -0.40
CA LYS A 179 -14.65 11.40 0.44
C LYS A 179 -15.72 10.39 0.03
N ASP A 180 -16.65 10.11 0.94
CA ASP A 180 -17.73 9.13 0.73
C ASP A 180 -18.51 9.38 -0.56
N GLU A 181 -18.84 10.64 -0.86
CA GLU A 181 -19.60 11.06 -2.04
C GLU A 181 -18.84 10.79 -3.35
N SER A 182 -17.51 10.94 -3.34
CA SER A 182 -16.64 10.74 -4.50
C SER A 182 -16.11 9.31 -4.63
N LEU A 183 -16.36 8.43 -3.65
CA LEU A 183 -15.72 7.11 -3.54
C LEU A 183 -15.94 6.24 -4.78
N ILE A 184 -17.18 6.19 -5.26
CA ILE A 184 -17.58 5.37 -6.40
C ILE A 184 -17.03 5.95 -7.70
N GLU A 185 -17.02 7.27 -7.84
CA GLU A 185 -16.46 7.95 -9.01
C GLU A 185 -14.95 7.75 -9.10
N TYR A 186 -14.25 7.86 -7.96
CA TYR A 186 -12.81 7.61 -7.87
C TYR A 186 -12.45 6.18 -8.33
N HIS A 187 -13.18 5.17 -7.82
CA HIS A 187 -13.03 3.79 -8.29
C HIS A 187 -13.31 3.66 -9.81
N LYS A 188 -14.42 4.22 -10.31
CA LYS A 188 -14.78 4.13 -11.74
C LYS A 188 -13.67 4.69 -12.64
N ASN A 189 -13.11 5.84 -12.28
CA ASN A 189 -12.06 6.50 -13.06
C ASN A 189 -10.79 5.64 -13.10
N ASN A 190 -10.37 5.10 -11.96
CA ASN A 190 -9.17 4.28 -11.89
C ASN A 190 -9.37 2.88 -12.48
N SER A 191 -10.55 2.28 -12.31
CA SER A 191 -10.93 1.01 -12.95
C SER A 191 -10.92 1.12 -14.47
N ARG A 192 -11.36 2.26 -15.03
CA ARG A 192 -11.26 2.52 -16.48
C ARG A 192 -9.81 2.49 -16.96
N LYS A 193 -8.92 3.24 -16.31
CA LYS A 193 -7.48 3.27 -16.63
C LYS A 193 -6.83 1.89 -16.47
N LEU A 194 -7.21 1.15 -15.43
CA LEU A 194 -6.72 -0.21 -15.20
C LEU A 194 -7.20 -1.19 -16.29
N LYS A 195 -8.46 -1.06 -16.74
CA LYS A 195 -9.00 -1.85 -17.85
C LYS A 195 -8.27 -1.57 -19.16
N GLU A 196 -7.84 -0.34 -19.43
CA GLU A 196 -7.00 -0.03 -20.59
C GLU A 196 -5.68 -0.82 -20.56
N PHE A 197 -5.02 -0.86 -19.39
CA PHE A 197 -3.83 -1.70 -19.17
C PHE A 197 -4.12 -3.18 -19.46
N ILE A 198 -5.19 -3.73 -18.90
CA ILE A 198 -5.59 -5.13 -19.12
C ILE A 198 -5.87 -5.42 -20.60
N ILE A 199 -6.52 -4.50 -21.31
CA ILE A 199 -6.85 -4.67 -22.73
C ILE A 199 -5.56 -4.83 -23.54
N PHE A 200 -4.61 -3.92 -23.46
CA PHE A 200 -3.40 -4.06 -24.26
C PHE A 200 -2.46 -5.17 -23.73
N TYR A 201 -2.62 -5.59 -22.48
CA TYR A 201 -1.86 -6.72 -21.94
C TYR A 201 -2.34 -8.06 -22.49
N PHE A 202 -3.66 -8.30 -22.52
CA PHE A 202 -4.22 -9.62 -22.86
C PHE A 202 -4.80 -9.73 -24.28
N PHE A 203 -5.52 -8.71 -24.76
CA PHE A 203 -6.35 -8.83 -25.97
C PHE A 203 -5.59 -9.01 -27.29
N PRO A 204 -4.30 -8.61 -27.40
CA PRO A 204 -3.45 -9.03 -28.50
C PRO A 204 -3.32 -10.56 -28.66
N PHE A 205 -3.39 -11.32 -27.55
CA PHE A 205 -3.24 -12.77 -27.56
C PHE A 205 -4.61 -13.47 -27.65
N TYR A 206 -5.54 -13.12 -26.76
CA TYR A 206 -6.92 -13.61 -26.78
C TYR A 206 -7.87 -12.70 -25.99
N ARG A 207 -9.17 -12.81 -26.24
CA ARG A 207 -10.20 -11.97 -25.63
C ARG A 207 -11.04 -12.73 -24.62
N PHE A 208 -11.57 -12.01 -23.64
CA PHE A 208 -12.54 -12.47 -22.65
C PHE A 208 -13.45 -11.31 -22.23
N ASN A 209 -14.55 -11.60 -21.54
CA ASN A 209 -15.54 -10.59 -21.17
C ASN A 209 -15.09 -9.78 -19.93
N LEU A 210 -14.76 -8.50 -20.12
CA LEU A 210 -14.35 -7.60 -19.03
C LEU A 210 -15.48 -7.25 -18.05
N GLU A 211 -16.75 -7.35 -18.45
CA GLU A 211 -17.87 -7.14 -17.53
C GLU A 211 -18.07 -8.33 -16.57
N GLU A 212 -17.56 -9.50 -16.93
CA GLU A 212 -17.54 -10.71 -16.09
C GLU A 212 -16.18 -10.92 -15.41
N THR A 213 -15.32 -9.91 -15.44
CA THR A 213 -13.97 -9.97 -14.88
C THR A 213 -13.90 -9.23 -13.56
N ILE A 214 -13.26 -9.86 -12.57
CA ILE A 214 -12.87 -9.24 -11.30
C ILE A 214 -11.36 -9.08 -11.27
N THR A 215 -10.91 -7.89 -10.89
CA THR A 215 -9.51 -7.52 -10.74
C THR A 215 -9.14 -7.46 -9.27
N THR A 216 -8.02 -8.07 -8.92
CA THR A 216 -7.49 -8.05 -7.57
C THR A 216 -6.08 -7.47 -7.55
N PHE A 217 -5.82 -6.63 -6.56
CA PHE A 217 -4.46 -6.19 -6.24
C PHE A 217 -3.95 -7.01 -5.06
N ILE A 218 -2.80 -7.64 -5.23
CA ILE A 218 -2.25 -8.57 -4.26
C ILE A 218 -0.83 -8.13 -3.94
N ASN A 219 -0.57 -7.71 -2.71
CA ASN A 219 0.81 -7.65 -2.23
C ASN A 219 1.22 -9.04 -1.76
N LEU A 220 2.23 -9.61 -2.43
CA LEU A 220 2.65 -10.98 -2.20
C LEU A 220 3.49 -11.15 -0.93
N GLU A 221 4.35 -10.17 -0.58
CA GLU A 221 5.36 -10.22 0.48
C GLU A 221 5.80 -11.66 0.86
N ASN A 222 5.53 -12.08 2.11
CA ASN A 222 5.85 -13.41 2.64
C ASN A 222 4.71 -14.43 2.48
N SER A 223 3.62 -14.07 1.79
CA SER A 223 2.39 -14.88 1.65
C SER A 223 2.21 -15.50 0.26
N GLN A 224 3.28 -15.53 -0.54
CA GLN A 224 3.28 -15.98 -1.95
C GLN A 224 2.61 -17.34 -2.14
N GLU A 225 3.06 -18.35 -1.40
CA GLU A 225 2.58 -19.73 -1.54
C GLU A 225 1.10 -19.87 -1.20
N ILE A 226 0.67 -19.29 -0.07
CA ILE A 226 -0.72 -19.35 0.41
C ILE A 226 -1.67 -18.73 -0.62
N ILE A 227 -1.29 -17.58 -1.18
CA ILE A 227 -2.10 -16.84 -2.15
C ILE A 227 -2.13 -17.56 -3.49
N ILE A 228 -0.99 -18.01 -4.03
CA ILE A 228 -0.93 -18.73 -5.31
C ILE A 228 -1.74 -20.03 -5.24
N LYS A 229 -1.65 -20.77 -4.12
CA LYS A 229 -2.49 -21.94 -3.87
C LYS A 229 -3.97 -21.59 -3.85
N ALA A 230 -4.36 -20.47 -3.24
CA ALA A 230 -5.76 -20.00 -3.25
C ALA A 230 -6.24 -19.66 -4.67
N LEU A 231 -5.41 -19.00 -5.47
CA LEU A 231 -5.70 -18.72 -6.87
C LEU A 231 -5.90 -20.00 -7.69
N LYS A 232 -5.11 -21.04 -7.44
CA LYS A 232 -5.31 -22.34 -8.10
C LYS A 232 -6.58 -23.05 -7.66
N LEU A 233 -6.92 -23.00 -6.36
CA LEU A 233 -8.19 -23.55 -5.88
C LEU A 233 -9.39 -22.84 -6.51
N LEU A 234 -9.30 -21.52 -6.69
CA LEU A 234 -10.33 -20.74 -7.39
C LEU A 234 -10.43 -21.13 -8.86
N GLU A 235 -9.30 -21.25 -9.55
CA GLU A 235 -9.23 -21.69 -10.96
C GLU A 235 -9.99 -23.01 -11.15
N ASN A 236 -9.67 -24.01 -10.33
CA ASN A 236 -10.30 -25.33 -10.40
C ASN A 236 -11.82 -25.24 -10.14
N LYS A 237 -12.23 -24.41 -9.17
CA LYS A 237 -13.67 -24.21 -8.86
C LYS A 237 -14.42 -23.59 -10.03
N LEU A 238 -13.90 -22.51 -10.62
CA LEU A 238 -14.52 -21.82 -11.75
C LEU A 238 -14.57 -22.69 -13.00
N GLN A 239 -13.54 -23.52 -13.24
CA GLN A 239 -13.52 -24.48 -14.35
C GLN A 239 -14.55 -25.59 -14.17
N ASN A 240 -14.63 -26.20 -12.98
CA ASN A 240 -15.59 -27.25 -12.68
C ASN A 240 -17.04 -26.79 -12.82
N GLU A 241 -17.32 -25.54 -12.44
CA GLU A 241 -18.64 -24.92 -12.57
C GLU A 241 -18.92 -24.38 -13.98
N LYS A 242 -17.95 -24.47 -14.90
CA LYS A 242 -18.02 -23.87 -16.25
C LYS A 242 -18.40 -22.38 -16.20
N SER A 243 -17.89 -21.68 -15.19
CA SER A 243 -18.23 -20.29 -14.92
C SER A 243 -17.81 -19.37 -16.08
N ASN A 244 -18.63 -18.35 -16.36
CA ASN A 244 -18.28 -17.27 -17.28
C ASN A 244 -17.35 -16.22 -16.64
N LYS A 245 -17.16 -16.28 -15.32
CA LYS A 245 -16.35 -15.33 -14.56
C LYS A 245 -14.86 -15.52 -14.85
N THR A 246 -14.13 -14.41 -14.83
CA THR A 246 -12.67 -14.37 -14.93
C THR A 246 -12.11 -13.58 -13.76
N LEU A 247 -11.02 -14.05 -13.15
CA LEU A 247 -10.23 -13.28 -12.20
C LEU A 247 -8.95 -12.80 -12.89
N ILE A 248 -8.56 -11.55 -12.66
CA ILE A 248 -7.21 -11.05 -12.95
C ILE A 248 -6.55 -10.69 -11.62
N ALA A 249 -5.49 -11.41 -11.27
CA ALA A 249 -4.67 -11.15 -10.09
C ALA A 249 -3.42 -10.36 -10.47
N ILE A 250 -3.36 -9.11 -10.02
CA ILE A 250 -2.17 -8.25 -10.14
C ILE A 250 -1.31 -8.52 -8.91
N LEU A 251 -0.25 -9.30 -9.14
CA LEU A 251 0.71 -9.73 -8.13
C LEU A 251 1.82 -8.68 -8.04
N TYR A 252 1.75 -7.82 -7.03
CA TYR A 252 2.73 -6.76 -6.83
C TYR A 252 3.90 -7.27 -5.99
N ASN A 253 5.10 -7.20 -6.55
CA ASN A 253 6.35 -7.57 -5.89
C ASN A 253 7.52 -6.72 -6.43
N PRO A 254 7.71 -5.49 -5.94
CA PRO A 254 8.78 -4.62 -6.40
C PRO A 254 10.17 -5.26 -6.28
N GLU A 255 10.88 -5.38 -7.40
CA GLU A 255 12.24 -5.91 -7.46
C GLU A 255 13.02 -5.30 -8.62
N GLU A 256 14.36 -5.37 -8.55
CA GLU A 256 15.22 -4.88 -9.62
C GLU A 256 14.98 -5.67 -10.92
N ASN A 257 14.84 -4.95 -12.03
CA ASN A 257 14.49 -5.54 -13.32
C ASN A 257 15.05 -4.72 -14.49
N TYR A 258 14.95 -5.24 -15.71
CA TYR A 258 15.45 -4.61 -16.94
C TYR A 258 14.35 -3.85 -17.72
N GLY A 259 13.28 -3.43 -17.05
CA GLY A 259 12.16 -2.72 -17.66
C GLY A 259 11.12 -3.62 -18.31
N THR A 260 10.16 -3.00 -18.99
CA THR A 260 8.99 -3.65 -19.62
C THR A 260 9.39 -4.71 -20.64
N LYS A 261 8.63 -5.82 -20.73
CA LYS A 261 8.79 -6.77 -21.83
C LYS A 261 8.42 -6.15 -23.18
N GLU A 262 9.18 -6.47 -24.21
CA GLU A 262 9.04 -5.88 -25.55
C GLU A 262 7.67 -6.11 -26.18
N ASN A 263 7.11 -7.31 -26.02
CA ASN A 263 5.77 -7.65 -26.51
C ASN A 263 4.69 -6.75 -25.86
N ILE A 264 4.79 -6.50 -24.55
CA ILE A 264 3.85 -5.61 -23.83
C ILE A 264 4.02 -4.16 -24.30
N ALA A 265 5.25 -3.67 -24.42
CA ALA A 265 5.52 -2.31 -24.89
C ALA A 265 5.01 -2.09 -26.33
N THR A 266 5.20 -3.09 -27.19
CA THR A 266 4.68 -3.10 -28.56
C THR A 266 3.15 -3.08 -28.57
N ASN A 267 2.51 -3.91 -27.75
CA ASN A 267 1.05 -3.96 -27.64
C ASN A 267 0.45 -2.65 -27.13
N LYS A 268 1.08 -2.02 -26.14
CA LYS A 268 0.70 -0.69 -25.67
C LYS A 268 0.81 0.36 -26.79
N THR A 269 1.89 0.30 -27.58
CA THR A 269 2.10 1.22 -28.70
C THR A 269 1.03 1.02 -29.79
N LYS A 270 0.72 -0.22 -30.15
CA LYS A 270 -0.38 -0.55 -31.07
C LYS A 270 -1.71 -0.02 -30.56
N TYR A 271 -2.04 -0.28 -29.30
CA TYR A 271 -3.27 0.23 -28.66
C TYR A 271 -3.36 1.76 -28.68
N LYS A 272 -2.26 2.47 -28.37
CA LYS A 272 -2.19 3.94 -28.44
C LYS A 272 -2.37 4.50 -29.84
N LYS A 273 -1.85 3.81 -30.87
CA LYS A 273 -2.05 4.22 -32.27
C LYS A 273 -3.53 4.14 -32.65
N ILE A 274 -4.20 3.08 -32.24
CA ILE A 274 -5.63 2.87 -32.55
C ILE A 274 -6.51 3.89 -31.84
N THR A 275 -6.29 4.08 -30.55
CA THR A 275 -7.04 5.08 -29.77
C THR A 275 -6.85 6.47 -30.35
N LYS A 276 -5.60 6.87 -30.68
CA LYS A 276 -5.34 8.15 -31.34
C LYS A 276 -6.03 8.28 -32.71
N LEU A 277 -6.08 7.20 -33.50
CA LEU A 277 -6.77 7.19 -34.78
C LEU A 277 -8.28 7.40 -34.60
N ILE A 278 -8.88 6.70 -33.63
CA ILE A 278 -10.31 6.86 -33.30
C ILE A 278 -10.57 8.28 -32.78
N ASP A 279 -9.72 8.81 -31.92
CA ASP A 279 -9.85 10.17 -31.37
C ASP A 279 -9.80 11.21 -32.50
N ASN A 280 -8.89 11.06 -33.46
CA ASN A 280 -8.79 11.95 -34.63
C ASN A 280 -10.04 11.90 -35.52
N MET A 281 -10.72 10.75 -35.59
CA MET A 281 -11.93 10.56 -36.37
C MET A 281 -13.21 10.80 -35.55
N SER A 282 -13.09 11.11 -34.25
CA SER A 282 -14.24 11.15 -33.33
C SER A 282 -15.30 12.15 -33.75
N GLN A 283 -14.90 13.34 -34.21
CA GLN A 283 -15.84 14.36 -34.68
C GLN A 283 -16.59 13.91 -35.95
N GLU A 284 -15.90 13.35 -36.93
CA GLU A 284 -16.50 12.79 -38.16
C GLU A 284 -17.47 11.64 -37.82
N ILE A 285 -17.10 10.77 -36.86
CA ILE A 285 -17.98 9.70 -36.35
C ILE A 285 -19.25 10.29 -35.74
N ILE A 286 -19.11 11.30 -34.87
CA ILE A 286 -20.24 11.92 -34.16
C ILE A 286 -21.19 12.59 -35.16
N GLU A 287 -20.66 13.34 -36.14
CA GLU A 287 -21.46 14.00 -37.17
C GLU A 287 -22.25 12.99 -38.02
N GLU A 288 -21.60 11.92 -38.49
CA GLU A 288 -22.24 10.89 -39.30
C GLU A 288 -23.28 10.08 -38.51
N ILE A 289 -23.01 9.72 -37.25
CA ILE A 289 -24.01 9.07 -36.38
C ILE A 289 -25.21 10.00 -36.19
N THR A 290 -24.97 11.29 -35.93
CA THR A 290 -26.03 12.28 -35.73
C THR A 290 -26.90 12.40 -36.97
N LYS A 291 -26.28 12.49 -38.15
CA LYS A 291 -26.98 12.53 -39.44
C LYS A 291 -27.78 11.25 -39.68
N SER A 292 -27.20 10.07 -39.46
CA SER A 292 -27.91 8.79 -39.61
C SER A 292 -29.12 8.68 -38.68
N VAL A 293 -29.03 9.16 -37.44
CA VAL A 293 -30.17 9.18 -36.50
C VAL A 293 -31.27 10.13 -36.99
N ILE A 294 -30.91 11.31 -37.48
CA ILE A 294 -31.87 12.27 -38.05
C ILE A 294 -32.55 11.72 -39.31
N GLU A 295 -31.80 10.99 -40.13
CA GLU A 295 -32.27 10.38 -41.38
C GLU A 295 -32.94 9.00 -41.18
N GLU A 296 -33.12 8.55 -39.94
CA GLU A 296 -33.68 7.24 -39.57
C GLU A 296 -32.95 6.04 -40.25
N LYS A 297 -31.65 6.19 -40.53
CA LYS A 297 -30.80 5.16 -41.13
C LYS A 297 -30.21 4.22 -40.08
N THR A 298 -30.08 2.95 -40.42
CA THR A 298 -29.56 1.90 -39.54
C THR A 298 -28.03 1.73 -39.57
N HIS A 299 -27.34 2.30 -40.55
CA HIS A 299 -25.87 2.23 -40.65
C HIS A 299 -25.21 3.39 -39.91
N LEU A 300 -24.58 3.08 -38.77
CA LEU A 300 -24.02 4.05 -37.82
C LEU A 300 -22.52 4.33 -38.01
N LEU A 301 -21.80 3.59 -38.86
CA LEU A 301 -20.34 3.73 -39.01
C LEU A 301 -19.94 4.01 -40.47
N PRO A 302 -19.16 5.07 -40.72
CA PRO A 302 -18.56 5.35 -42.02
C PRO A 302 -17.75 4.16 -42.56
N GLN A 303 -17.87 3.84 -43.85
CA GLN A 303 -17.14 2.73 -44.49
C GLN A 303 -15.61 2.88 -44.36
N LYS A 304 -15.11 4.12 -44.41
CA LYS A 304 -13.69 4.45 -44.22
C LYS A 304 -13.17 3.98 -42.85
N ILE A 305 -14.00 4.08 -41.81
CA ILE A 305 -13.68 3.65 -40.46
C ILE A 305 -13.69 2.14 -40.36
N LEU A 306 -14.67 1.48 -40.99
CA LEU A 306 -14.71 0.02 -41.08
C LEU A 306 -13.49 -0.55 -41.78
N GLN A 307 -13.03 0.09 -42.86
CA GLN A 307 -11.80 -0.29 -43.57
C GLN A 307 -10.57 -0.17 -42.65
N GLU A 308 -10.46 0.95 -41.94
CA GLU A 308 -9.31 1.19 -41.07
C GLU A 308 -9.31 0.28 -39.83
N ILE A 309 -10.49 0.02 -39.25
CA ILE A 309 -10.68 -1.00 -38.20
C ILE A 309 -10.25 -2.38 -38.72
N ASN A 310 -10.66 -2.75 -39.94
CA ASN A 310 -10.29 -4.04 -40.52
C ASN A 310 -8.78 -4.13 -40.79
N ARG A 311 -8.13 -3.05 -41.22
CA ARG A 311 -6.67 -2.96 -41.38
C ARG A 311 -5.96 -3.19 -40.05
N LEU A 312 -6.43 -2.56 -38.98
CA LEU A 312 -5.81 -2.61 -37.64
C LEU A 312 -6.04 -3.94 -36.91
N LYS A 313 -7.05 -4.73 -37.29
CA LYS A 313 -7.37 -6.03 -36.63
C LYS A 313 -6.19 -7.00 -36.66
N GLU A 314 -5.50 -7.10 -37.77
CA GLU A 314 -4.34 -8.00 -37.91
C GLU A 314 -3.11 -7.44 -37.19
N GLU A 315 -2.92 -6.11 -37.21
CA GLU A 315 -1.79 -5.47 -36.55
C GLU A 315 -1.78 -5.67 -35.02
N ILE A 316 -2.94 -5.80 -34.37
CA ILE A 316 -3.05 -5.96 -32.91
C ILE A 316 -2.59 -7.35 -32.43
N ARG A 317 -2.68 -8.38 -33.28
CA ARG A 317 -2.45 -9.76 -32.84
C ARG A 317 -1.01 -9.97 -32.39
N SER A 318 -0.85 -10.83 -31.39
CA SER A 318 0.42 -11.31 -30.85
C SER A 318 0.39 -12.83 -30.77
N GLU A 319 1.52 -13.46 -31.06
CA GLU A 319 1.67 -14.91 -30.93
C GLU A 319 1.86 -15.35 -29.47
N GLY A 320 1.54 -16.61 -29.19
CA GLY A 320 1.73 -17.21 -27.87
C GLY A 320 0.65 -16.82 -26.85
N ILE A 321 1.06 -16.68 -25.59
CA ILE A 321 0.19 -16.35 -24.46
C ILE A 321 0.69 -15.08 -23.74
N PRO A 322 -0.20 -14.33 -23.07
CA PRO A 322 0.20 -13.17 -22.27
C PRO A 322 1.25 -13.60 -21.23
N PRO A 323 2.39 -12.89 -21.14
CA PRO A 323 3.43 -13.25 -20.19
C PRO A 323 2.92 -13.15 -18.74
N ILE A 324 3.49 -13.95 -17.85
CA ILE A 324 3.20 -13.86 -16.41
C ILE A 324 3.72 -12.53 -15.85
N SER A 325 4.97 -12.18 -16.15
CA SER A 325 5.59 -10.93 -15.69
C SER A 325 5.48 -9.81 -16.71
N ALA A 326 5.13 -8.61 -16.23
CA ALA A 326 5.11 -7.39 -17.03
C ALA A 326 6.53 -6.86 -17.34
N GLN A 327 7.49 -7.16 -16.47
CA GLN A 327 8.89 -6.75 -16.59
C GLN A 327 9.81 -7.92 -16.93
N ARG A 328 10.97 -7.60 -17.51
CA ARG A 328 12.09 -8.52 -17.69
C ARG A 328 12.85 -8.64 -16.37
N LEU A 329 12.66 -9.73 -15.64
CA LEU A 329 13.31 -9.94 -14.34
C LEU A 329 14.80 -10.29 -14.53
N ARG A 330 15.64 -10.01 -13.52
CA ARG A 330 17.08 -10.32 -13.59
C ARG A 330 17.35 -11.81 -13.75
N GLU A 331 16.68 -12.63 -12.94
CA GLU A 331 16.79 -14.08 -12.96
C GLU A 331 15.39 -14.71 -13.10
N GLU A 332 14.74 -14.50 -14.24
CA GLU A 332 13.35 -14.93 -14.44
C GLU A 332 13.16 -16.44 -14.18
N ASN A 333 14.08 -17.27 -14.68
CA ASN A 333 14.07 -18.73 -14.50
C ASN A 333 14.26 -19.18 -13.04
N ASN A 334 14.78 -18.31 -12.17
CA ASN A 334 14.98 -18.60 -10.75
C ASN A 334 14.02 -17.83 -9.83
N ASN A 335 13.17 -16.97 -10.38
CA ASN A 335 12.22 -16.19 -9.59
C ASN A 335 11.23 -17.14 -8.90
N LYS A 336 11.15 -17.04 -7.57
CA LYS A 336 10.34 -17.93 -6.72
C LYS A 336 8.85 -17.86 -7.06
N ILE A 337 8.34 -16.66 -7.34
CA ILE A 337 6.93 -16.44 -7.66
C ILE A 337 6.60 -17.09 -9.00
N ILE A 338 7.46 -16.92 -10.01
CA ILE A 338 7.27 -17.55 -11.32
C ILE A 338 7.28 -19.07 -11.20
N LYS A 339 8.27 -19.65 -10.50
CA LYS A 339 8.33 -21.11 -10.26
C LYS A 339 7.06 -21.64 -9.58
N LEU A 340 6.57 -20.94 -8.56
CA LEU A 340 5.31 -21.30 -7.89
C LEU A 340 4.12 -21.24 -8.86
N LEU A 341 4.00 -20.19 -9.67
CA LEU A 341 2.92 -20.08 -10.66
C LEU A 341 2.99 -21.20 -11.69
N GLU A 342 4.19 -21.59 -12.15
CA GLU A 342 4.41 -22.72 -13.05
C GLU A 342 4.02 -24.06 -12.42
N GLU A 343 4.43 -24.30 -11.16
CA GLU A 343 4.08 -25.50 -10.40
C GLU A 343 2.55 -25.66 -10.28
N TYR A 344 1.85 -24.58 -9.96
CA TYR A 344 0.38 -24.56 -9.87
C TYR A 344 -0.32 -24.43 -11.23
N LYS A 345 0.44 -24.37 -12.35
CA LYS A 345 -0.06 -24.27 -13.73
C LYS A 345 -0.94 -23.04 -13.99
N LEU A 346 -0.58 -21.90 -13.40
CA LEU A 346 -1.20 -20.59 -13.61
C LEU A 346 -0.40 -19.78 -14.63
N ASN A 347 -0.68 -20.00 -15.91
CA ASN A 347 0.17 -19.55 -17.01
C ASN A 347 -0.51 -18.59 -18.01
N ASN A 348 -1.68 -18.04 -17.68
CA ASN A 348 -2.46 -17.18 -18.58
C ASN A 348 -2.86 -17.85 -19.91
N SER A 349 -3.02 -19.18 -19.96
CA SER A 349 -3.62 -19.82 -21.13
C SER A 349 -5.02 -19.28 -21.43
N LYS A 350 -5.49 -19.43 -22.67
CA LYS A 350 -6.81 -18.94 -23.10
C LYS A 350 -7.94 -19.46 -22.23
N ASP A 351 -7.89 -20.76 -21.89
CA ASP A 351 -8.93 -21.45 -21.12
C ASP A 351 -8.86 -21.20 -19.61
N SER A 352 -7.79 -20.53 -19.13
CA SER A 352 -7.65 -20.24 -17.72
C SER A 352 -8.72 -19.25 -17.24
N LYS A 353 -9.30 -19.47 -16.06
CA LYS A 353 -10.28 -18.55 -15.44
C LYS A 353 -9.60 -17.53 -14.52
N VAL A 354 -8.39 -17.82 -14.07
CA VAL A 354 -7.55 -16.98 -13.23
C VAL A 354 -6.32 -16.55 -14.03
N LYS A 355 -6.31 -15.29 -14.44
CA LYS A 355 -5.18 -14.65 -15.08
C LYS A 355 -4.30 -13.98 -14.02
N VAL A 356 -2.99 -13.99 -14.23
CA VAL A 356 -2.00 -13.43 -13.32
C VAL A 356 -1.12 -12.42 -14.04
N ILE A 357 -0.77 -11.33 -13.35
CA ILE A 357 0.20 -10.34 -13.82
C ILE A 357 1.17 -10.08 -12.66
N LEU A 358 2.40 -10.57 -12.77
CA LEU A 358 3.48 -10.19 -11.86
C LEU A 358 4.00 -8.81 -12.27
N PHE A 359 3.89 -7.85 -11.36
CA PHE A 359 4.31 -6.48 -11.56
C PHE A 359 5.42 -6.12 -10.58
N SER A 360 6.63 -5.94 -11.12
CA SER A 360 7.88 -5.78 -10.37
C SER A 360 8.42 -4.35 -10.36
N ASN A 361 7.85 -3.45 -11.15
CA ASN A 361 8.19 -2.02 -11.06
C ASN A 361 7.47 -1.37 -9.89
N LYS A 362 8.11 -0.38 -9.26
CA LYS A 362 7.43 0.53 -8.33
C LYS A 362 6.35 1.32 -9.08
N LEU A 363 5.11 1.20 -8.63
CA LEU A 363 3.96 1.87 -9.23
C LEU A 363 4.06 3.39 -9.06
N ASN A 364 3.94 4.11 -10.17
CA ASN A 364 3.90 5.57 -10.19
C ASN A 364 3.20 6.05 -11.47
N SER A 365 2.69 7.28 -11.48
CA SER A 365 1.90 7.79 -12.60
C SER A 365 2.66 7.96 -13.93
N ALA A 366 3.97 7.68 -13.95
CA ALA A 366 4.86 7.78 -15.11
C ALA A 366 5.67 6.48 -15.39
N ASP A 367 5.25 5.32 -14.87
CA ASP A 367 5.99 4.06 -15.03
C ASP A 367 6.09 3.54 -16.49
N GLY A 368 5.34 4.16 -17.40
CA GLY A 368 5.41 3.86 -18.83
C GLY A 368 4.58 2.64 -19.24
N ILE A 369 3.95 1.93 -18.31
CA ILE A 369 3.10 0.76 -18.54
C ILE A 369 1.67 1.02 -18.04
N ILE A 370 1.44 1.00 -16.73
CA ILE A 370 0.12 1.19 -16.15
C ILE A 370 -0.19 2.68 -15.95
N ASN A 371 0.83 3.50 -15.68
CA ASN A 371 0.74 4.94 -15.45
C ASN A 371 -0.25 5.27 -14.31
N LEU A 372 -0.25 4.44 -13.28
CA LEU A 372 -1.05 4.59 -12.08
C LEU A 372 -0.13 4.44 -10.88
N ASN A 373 -0.28 5.30 -9.88
CA ASN A 373 0.35 5.07 -8.60
C ASN A 373 -0.34 3.91 -7.85
N GLU A 374 0.26 3.43 -6.76
CA GLU A 374 -0.24 2.28 -6.00
C GLU A 374 -1.69 2.47 -5.51
N GLU A 375 -2.05 3.66 -5.03
CA GLU A 375 -3.40 3.97 -4.56
C GLU A 375 -4.44 3.97 -5.70
N GLU A 376 -4.04 4.48 -6.87
CA GLU A 376 -4.86 4.42 -8.07
C GLU A 376 -5.09 2.98 -8.53
N VAL A 377 -4.07 2.11 -8.49
CA VAL A 377 -4.25 0.69 -8.84
C VAL A 377 -5.16 -0.02 -7.83
N ILE A 378 -4.90 0.16 -6.52
CA ILE A 378 -5.72 -0.44 -5.45
C ILE A 378 -7.19 0.00 -5.57
N SER A 379 -7.42 1.30 -5.82
CA SER A 379 -8.79 1.83 -6.01
C SER A 379 -9.41 1.41 -7.33
N GLY A 380 -8.62 1.13 -8.36
CA GLY A 380 -9.11 0.58 -9.64
C GLY A 380 -9.58 -0.88 -9.53
N CYS A 381 -9.03 -1.64 -8.60
CA CYS A 381 -9.40 -3.04 -8.37
C CYS A 381 -10.73 -3.22 -7.62
N GLU A 382 -11.33 -4.41 -7.75
CA GLU A 382 -12.50 -4.83 -6.98
C GLU A 382 -12.14 -5.34 -5.58
N LEU A 383 -10.94 -5.89 -5.40
CA LEU A 383 -10.49 -6.44 -4.12
C LEU A 383 -8.97 -6.30 -3.93
N GLY A 384 -8.56 -5.90 -2.72
CA GLY A 384 -7.16 -5.93 -2.28
C GLY A 384 -6.84 -7.14 -1.40
N ILE A 385 -5.62 -7.66 -1.44
CA ILE A 385 -5.16 -8.74 -0.55
C ILE A 385 -3.82 -8.35 0.08
N PHE A 386 -3.82 -8.18 1.41
CA PHE A 386 -2.70 -7.70 2.22
C PHE A 386 -2.62 -8.51 3.53
N LEU A 387 -2.00 -9.69 3.46
CA LEU A 387 -1.99 -10.61 4.60
C LEU A 387 -0.98 -10.23 5.69
N SER A 388 0.18 -9.65 5.33
CA SER A 388 1.26 -9.31 6.27
C SER A 388 1.52 -7.81 6.45
N GLU A 389 0.99 -6.95 5.58
CA GLU A 389 1.42 -5.56 5.48
C GLU A 389 0.44 -4.56 6.10
N ASP A 390 0.78 -4.02 7.28
CA ASP A 390 -0.08 -3.15 8.09
C ASP A 390 -0.67 -1.95 7.35
N PHE A 391 0.17 -1.13 6.73
CA PHE A 391 -0.25 0.16 6.22
C PHE A 391 -1.06 0.07 4.91
N ASN A 392 -0.80 -0.94 4.08
CA ASN A 392 -1.52 -1.09 2.81
C ASN A 392 -2.96 -1.57 3.00
N ALA A 393 -3.23 -2.42 3.99
CA ALA A 393 -4.60 -2.79 4.35
C ALA A 393 -5.41 -1.56 4.79
N LEU A 394 -4.81 -0.67 5.59
CA LEU A 394 -5.40 0.61 6.00
C LEU A 394 -5.65 1.53 4.80
N LYS A 395 -4.66 1.72 3.92
CA LYS A 395 -4.83 2.51 2.69
C LYS A 395 -5.95 1.95 1.81
N CYS A 396 -5.98 0.63 1.60
CA CYS A 396 -7.01 -0.02 0.81
C CYS A 396 -8.41 0.24 1.38
N SER A 397 -8.55 0.13 2.70
CA SER A 397 -9.78 0.45 3.42
C SER A 397 -10.17 1.93 3.28
N ALA A 398 -9.21 2.85 3.40
CA ALA A 398 -9.45 4.30 3.24
C ALA A 398 -9.79 4.72 1.80
N LEU A 399 -9.30 3.99 0.79
CA LEU A 399 -9.70 4.13 -0.61
C LEU A 399 -11.10 3.55 -0.88
N GLY A 400 -11.71 2.89 0.12
CA GLY A 400 -12.97 2.16 -0.02
C GLY A 400 -12.88 0.98 -0.97
N THR A 401 -11.69 0.40 -1.18
CA THR A 401 -11.57 -0.90 -1.82
C THR A 401 -11.72 -1.98 -0.75
N PRO A 402 -12.59 -2.98 -0.96
CA PRO A 402 -12.69 -4.10 -0.04
C PRO A 402 -11.36 -4.87 -0.01
N CYS A 403 -10.96 -5.40 1.14
CA CYS A 403 -9.69 -6.12 1.24
C CYS A 403 -9.71 -7.33 2.16
N LEU A 404 -8.80 -8.27 1.88
CA LEU A 404 -8.48 -9.38 2.77
C LEU A 404 -7.20 -9.04 3.52
N THR A 405 -7.22 -9.32 4.83
CA THR A 405 -6.07 -9.16 5.71
C THR A 405 -6.02 -10.31 6.71
N SER A 406 -4.99 -10.38 7.55
CA SER A 406 -4.83 -11.44 8.54
C SER A 406 -4.60 -10.90 9.96
N GLU A 407 -4.59 -11.78 10.96
CA GLU A 407 -4.21 -11.43 12.33
C GLU A 407 -2.73 -11.04 12.51
N GLU A 408 -1.89 -11.24 11.49
CA GLU A 408 -0.53 -10.69 11.45
C GLU A 408 -0.53 -9.19 11.17
N ASN A 409 -1.61 -8.69 10.56
CA ASN A 409 -1.83 -7.28 10.31
C ASN A 409 -2.56 -6.62 11.49
N SER A 410 -2.10 -5.45 11.91
CA SER A 410 -2.66 -4.68 13.02
C SER A 410 -4.14 -4.30 12.83
N LEU A 411 -4.55 -3.96 11.60
CA LEU A 411 -5.97 -3.75 11.27
C LEU A 411 -6.77 -5.06 11.36
N GLY A 412 -6.20 -6.15 10.85
CA GLY A 412 -6.85 -7.46 10.89
C GLY A 412 -7.05 -7.96 12.31
N ASP A 413 -6.01 -7.87 13.15
CA ASP A 413 -6.07 -8.21 14.57
C ASP A 413 -7.08 -7.35 15.34
N PHE A 414 -7.13 -6.04 15.08
CA PHE A 414 -8.13 -5.13 15.65
C PHE A 414 -9.56 -5.58 15.28
N LEU A 415 -9.81 -5.90 14.02
CA LEU A 415 -11.13 -6.33 13.54
C LEU A 415 -11.52 -7.68 14.15
N ILE A 416 -10.57 -8.61 14.25
CA ILE A 416 -10.81 -9.92 14.89
C ILE A 416 -11.14 -9.74 16.37
N SER A 417 -10.37 -8.93 17.08
CA SER A 417 -10.56 -8.66 18.52
C SER A 417 -11.88 -7.95 18.80
N SER A 418 -12.31 -7.05 17.91
CA SER A 418 -13.61 -6.37 17.98
C SER A 418 -14.78 -7.17 17.41
N LYS A 419 -14.56 -8.44 17.01
CA LYS A 419 -15.57 -9.33 16.37
C LYS A 419 -16.17 -8.77 15.07
N GLN A 420 -15.43 -7.90 14.39
CA GLN A 420 -15.72 -7.37 13.05
C GLN A 420 -14.97 -8.17 11.97
N GLY A 421 -14.71 -7.58 10.80
CA GLY A 421 -13.82 -8.16 9.79
C GLY A 421 -14.47 -9.21 8.87
N LYS A 422 -15.76 -9.08 8.58
CA LYS A 422 -16.51 -10.01 7.69
C LYS A 422 -17.18 -9.33 6.50
N LYS A 423 -16.98 -8.02 6.34
CA LYS A 423 -17.60 -7.18 5.31
C LYS A 423 -16.76 -5.92 5.12
N GLY A 424 -16.53 -5.49 3.89
CA GLY A 424 -15.61 -4.43 3.53
C GLY A 424 -14.15 -4.86 3.72
N VAL A 425 -13.73 -5.11 4.95
CA VAL A 425 -12.44 -5.72 5.28
C VAL A 425 -12.68 -7.11 5.87
N TYR A 426 -12.02 -8.11 5.31
CA TYR A 426 -12.10 -9.52 5.69
C TYR A 426 -10.84 -9.91 6.45
N ALA A 427 -10.93 -10.04 7.76
CA ALA A 427 -9.80 -10.34 8.64
C ALA A 427 -9.73 -11.84 8.96
N LEU A 428 -8.62 -12.47 8.57
CA LEU A 428 -8.41 -13.92 8.65
C LEU A 428 -7.53 -14.30 9.83
N LYS A 429 -7.92 -15.34 10.57
CA LYS A 429 -7.03 -15.99 11.54
C LYS A 429 -6.12 -16.98 10.85
N ASN A 430 -4.88 -17.13 11.32
CA ASN A 430 -3.97 -18.14 10.79
C ASN A 430 -4.55 -19.53 11.08
N SER A 431 -4.60 -20.34 10.02
CA SER A 431 -5.13 -21.69 10.05
C SER A 431 -4.52 -22.50 8.91
N GLN A 432 -4.54 -23.82 9.04
CA GLN A 432 -4.04 -24.71 7.98
C GLN A 432 -4.81 -24.54 6.66
N ASP A 433 -6.07 -24.12 6.73
CA ASP A 433 -6.97 -23.97 5.57
C ASP A 433 -7.05 -22.53 5.03
N MET A 434 -6.04 -21.70 5.27
CA MET A 434 -6.08 -20.28 4.88
C MET A 434 -6.32 -20.10 3.36
N SER A 435 -5.64 -20.88 2.51
CA SER A 435 -5.85 -20.82 1.06
C SER A 435 -7.29 -21.12 0.64
N SER A 436 -7.94 -22.10 1.30
CA SER A 436 -9.35 -22.44 1.05
C SER A 436 -10.29 -21.32 1.47
N THR A 437 -10.00 -20.65 2.59
CA THR A 437 -10.76 -19.50 3.07
C THR A 437 -10.63 -18.30 2.13
N ILE A 438 -9.42 -17.96 1.71
CA ILE A 438 -9.15 -16.90 0.72
C ILE A 438 -9.91 -17.21 -0.58
N THR A 439 -9.83 -18.46 -1.05
CA THR A 439 -10.56 -18.91 -2.25
C THR A 439 -12.06 -18.66 -2.16
N LYS A 440 -12.68 -19.04 -1.02
CA LYS A 440 -14.12 -18.83 -0.80
C LYS A 440 -14.50 -17.35 -0.84
N ILE A 441 -13.68 -16.49 -0.24
CA ILE A 441 -13.95 -15.05 -0.23
C ILE A 441 -13.82 -14.50 -1.64
N ILE A 442 -12.71 -14.76 -2.35
CA ILE A 442 -12.54 -14.26 -3.74
C ILE A 442 -13.68 -14.78 -4.63
N TYR A 443 -14.05 -16.06 -4.50
CA TYR A 443 -15.19 -16.63 -5.21
C TYR A 443 -16.50 -15.87 -4.93
N ASN A 444 -16.80 -15.54 -3.67
CA ASN A 444 -18.00 -14.77 -3.34
C ASN A 444 -18.00 -13.39 -4.01
N PHE A 445 -16.83 -12.73 -4.11
CA PHE A 445 -16.71 -11.47 -4.84
C PHE A 445 -17.11 -11.62 -6.32
N THR A 446 -16.77 -12.76 -6.96
CA THR A 446 -17.18 -13.06 -8.36
C THR A 446 -18.69 -13.12 -8.58
N LEU A 447 -19.46 -13.33 -7.51
CA LEU A 447 -20.91 -13.43 -7.54
C LEU A 447 -21.61 -12.09 -7.23
N LEU A 448 -20.87 -11.07 -6.78
CA LEU A 448 -21.48 -9.78 -6.43
C LEU A 448 -21.89 -9.00 -7.68
N ASN A 449 -23.06 -8.39 -7.63
CA ASN A 449 -23.48 -7.39 -8.61
C ASN A 449 -22.90 -6.00 -8.25
N LYS A 450 -23.00 -5.04 -9.18
CA LYS A 450 -22.46 -3.67 -9.01
C LYS A 450 -22.97 -2.98 -7.73
N LYS A 451 -24.24 -3.19 -7.35
CA LYS A 451 -24.82 -2.61 -6.12
C LYS A 451 -24.20 -3.22 -4.86
N ALA A 452 -24.08 -4.55 -4.81
CA ALA A 452 -23.48 -5.26 -3.67
C ALA A 452 -21.99 -4.92 -3.53
N MET A 453 -21.25 -4.83 -4.64
CA MET A 453 -19.86 -4.38 -4.63
C MET A 453 -19.72 -2.96 -4.06
N ASN A 454 -20.59 -2.02 -4.46
CA ASN A 454 -20.58 -0.67 -3.89
C ASN A 454 -20.88 -0.65 -2.39
N LEU A 455 -21.71 -1.56 -1.89
CA LEU A 455 -21.92 -1.71 -0.44
C LEU A 455 -20.66 -2.20 0.27
N GLU A 456 -19.91 -3.15 -0.30
CA GLU A 456 -18.61 -3.57 0.24
C GLU A 456 -17.62 -2.38 0.29
N ARG A 457 -17.61 -1.51 -0.73
CA ARG A 457 -16.77 -0.30 -0.75
C ARG A 457 -17.10 0.66 0.38
N ILE A 458 -18.39 0.91 0.61
CA ILE A 458 -18.87 1.78 1.69
C ILE A 458 -18.49 1.20 3.06
N GLU A 459 -18.67 -0.11 3.27
CA GLU A 459 -18.27 -0.76 4.52
C GLU A 459 -16.75 -0.73 4.73
N SER A 460 -15.97 -0.92 3.66
CA SER A 460 -14.52 -0.79 3.72
C SER A 460 -14.12 0.63 4.17
N LYS A 461 -14.73 1.68 3.60
CA LYS A 461 -14.50 3.07 4.01
C LYS A 461 -14.89 3.32 5.46
N LYS A 462 -16.02 2.76 5.94
CA LYS A 462 -16.44 2.89 7.34
C LYS A 462 -15.41 2.31 8.32
N ILE A 463 -14.80 1.18 7.98
CA ILE A 463 -13.75 0.56 8.80
C ILE A 463 -12.55 1.52 8.95
N SER A 464 -12.07 2.11 7.85
CA SER A 464 -10.95 3.06 7.90
C SER A 464 -11.21 4.29 8.79
N LYS A 465 -12.47 4.71 8.94
CA LYS A 465 -12.84 5.82 9.82
C LYS A 465 -12.74 5.45 11.30
N GLN A 466 -12.96 4.19 11.66
CA GLN A 466 -12.80 3.73 13.05
C GLN A 466 -11.35 3.86 13.53
N VAL A 467 -10.40 3.69 12.60
CA VAL A 467 -8.96 3.80 12.83
C VAL A 467 -8.37 5.09 12.27
N ASP A 468 -9.19 6.14 12.13
CA ASP A 468 -8.69 7.46 11.80
C ASP A 468 -7.81 8.00 12.94
N TRP A 469 -6.72 8.69 12.59
CA TRP A 469 -5.84 9.31 13.57
C TRP A 469 -6.60 10.20 14.56
N GLU A 470 -7.59 10.97 14.11
CA GLU A 470 -8.40 11.82 15.00
C GLU A 470 -9.12 11.00 16.09
N ASN A 471 -9.50 9.76 15.77
CA ASN A 471 -10.19 8.87 16.69
C ASN A 471 -9.25 8.10 17.60
N ILE A 472 -8.09 7.65 17.12
CA ILE A 472 -7.24 6.71 17.87
C ILE A 472 -5.97 7.34 18.48
N ILE A 473 -5.62 8.59 18.14
CA ILE A 473 -4.39 9.24 18.63
C ILE A 473 -4.35 9.34 20.16
N HIS A 474 -5.52 9.38 20.81
CA HIS A 474 -5.60 9.42 22.26
C HIS A 474 -4.96 8.18 22.92
N HIS A 475 -4.95 7.00 22.28
CA HIS A 475 -4.24 5.83 22.80
C HIS A 475 -2.72 6.03 22.85
N TYR A 476 -2.16 6.70 21.84
CA TYR A 476 -0.75 7.08 21.81
C TYR A 476 -0.43 8.10 22.90
N ILE A 477 -1.26 9.14 23.04
CA ILE A 477 -1.10 10.14 24.09
C ILE A 477 -1.20 9.50 25.48
N ASP A 478 -2.08 8.51 25.68
CA ASP A 478 -2.19 7.79 26.96
C ASP A 478 -0.92 6.98 27.22
N ALA A 479 -0.31 6.38 26.18
CA ALA A 479 0.97 5.69 26.32
C ALA A 479 2.10 6.67 26.69
N HIS A 480 2.14 7.84 26.06
CA HIS A 480 3.10 8.90 26.38
C HIS A 480 2.93 9.41 27.82
N ASN A 481 1.70 9.67 28.27
CA ASN A 481 1.42 10.13 29.63
C ASN A 481 1.76 9.06 30.68
N LYS A 482 1.57 7.78 30.37
CA LYS A 482 2.01 6.70 31.26
C LYS A 482 3.53 6.60 31.35
N ALA A 483 4.25 6.85 30.26
CA ALA A 483 5.70 6.90 30.33
C ALA A 483 6.18 8.03 31.24
N LEU A 484 5.44 9.15 31.34
CA LEU A 484 5.82 10.27 32.20
C LEU A 484 5.76 10.01 33.71
N LYS A 485 4.99 9.00 34.13
CA LYS A 485 4.78 8.63 35.53
C LYS A 485 5.83 7.62 35.96
#